data_AF-A0A292PM85-F1
#
_entry.id   AF-A0A292PM85-F1
#
_cell.length_a   1.000
_cell.length_b   1.000
_cell.length_c   1.000
_cell.angle_alpha   90.00
_cell.angle_beta   90.00
_cell.angle_gamma   90.00
#
_symmetry.space_group_name_H-M   'P 1'
#
loop_
_entity.id
_entity.type
_entity.pdbx_description
1 polymer ?
#
loop_
_entity_poly.entity_id
_entity_poly.type
_entity_poly.pdbx_seq_one_letter_code
_entity_poly.pdbx_strand_id
1 'polypeptide(L)'
;GRHRGVSSSRLDGVGDWVLGKSEFESWRDSRDGTANPTLLCHGSQGVGKTYISSLVIDTLCKRVRGQNAAVLSLYCDYQEQKDQTAVNLIGGLLRQIAVRATKIPGEIRSAFKESEKDCGNSLRLPDMLALFVKT
;
A
#
# COMPACT_ATOMS: atom_id res chain seq x y z
N GLY A 1 -12.06 -5.84 -3.88
CA GLY A 1 -11.27 -4.60 -3.73
C GLY A 1 -10.68 -4.20 -5.07
N ARG A 2 -10.44 -2.91 -5.29
CA ARG A 2 -10.02 -2.32 -6.58
C ARG A 2 -8.83 -3.03 -7.22
N HIS A 3 -7.82 -3.40 -6.42
CA HIS A 3 -6.65 -4.15 -6.88
C HIS A 3 -7.01 -5.46 -7.61
N ARG A 4 -7.94 -6.26 -7.07
CA ARG A 4 -8.35 -7.54 -7.69
C ARG A 4 -8.95 -7.33 -9.07
N GLY A 5 -9.77 -6.29 -9.24
CA GLY A 5 -10.36 -5.96 -10.55
C GLY A 5 -9.32 -5.49 -11.56
N VAL A 6 -8.39 -4.64 -11.14
CA VAL A 6 -7.28 -4.19 -12.02
C VAL A 6 -6.36 -5.35 -12.39
N SER A 7 -6.00 -6.21 -11.44
CA SER A 7 -5.12 -7.36 -11.69
C SER A 7 -5.79 -8.39 -12.61
N SER A 8 -7.09 -8.68 -12.45
CA SER A 8 -7.81 -9.62 -13.32
C SER A 8 -8.02 -9.11 -14.75
N SER A 9 -8.09 -7.80 -14.94
CA SER A 9 -8.27 -7.18 -16.26
C SER A 9 -6.95 -6.83 -16.95
N ARG A 10 -5.81 -7.06 -16.29
CA ARG A 10 -4.48 -6.86 -16.88
C ARG A 10 -4.21 -7.98 -17.88
N LEU A 11 -3.83 -7.63 -19.11
CA LEU A 11 -3.36 -8.60 -20.09
C LEU A 11 -2.00 -9.18 -19.65
N ASP A 12 -1.84 -10.49 -19.82
CA ASP A 12 -0.61 -11.19 -19.49
C ASP A 12 0.59 -10.63 -20.28
N GLY A 13 1.75 -10.55 -19.63
CA GLY A 13 2.98 -9.99 -20.20
C GLY A 13 3.06 -8.47 -20.24
N VAL A 14 1.93 -7.75 -20.07
CA VAL A 14 1.94 -6.28 -20.12
C VAL A 14 2.64 -5.70 -18.90
N GLY A 15 3.72 -4.94 -19.16
CA GLY A 15 4.49 -4.25 -18.14
C GLY A 15 5.65 -5.06 -17.57
N ASP A 16 5.86 -6.31 -18.00
CA ASP A 16 6.95 -7.17 -17.49
C ASP A 16 8.33 -6.53 -17.70
N TRP A 17 8.50 -5.76 -18.77
CA TRP A 17 9.72 -5.00 -19.03
C TRP A 17 10.09 -4.04 -17.90
N VAL A 18 9.12 -3.56 -17.10
CA VAL A 18 9.37 -2.69 -15.94
C VAL A 18 10.11 -3.44 -14.85
N LEU A 19 9.79 -4.72 -14.65
CA LEU A 19 10.37 -5.55 -13.61
C LEU A 19 11.85 -5.89 -13.88
N GLY A 20 12.28 -5.81 -15.15
CA GLY A 20 13.67 -6.00 -15.58
C GLY A 20 14.49 -4.72 -15.68
N LYS A 21 13.93 -3.55 -15.33
CA LYS A 21 14.71 -2.30 -15.29
C LYS A 21 15.57 -2.23 -14.04
N SER A 22 16.83 -1.83 -14.19
CA SER A 22 17.75 -1.57 -13.07
C SER A 22 17.20 -0.58 -12.05
N GLU A 23 16.41 0.40 -12.50
CA GLU A 23 15.71 1.36 -11.64
C GLU A 23 14.73 0.66 -10.69
N PHE A 24 13.93 -0.29 -11.19
CA PHE A 24 13.00 -1.06 -10.37
C PHE A 24 13.74 -1.99 -9.39
N GLU A 25 14.79 -2.66 -9.85
CA GLU A 25 15.59 -3.57 -9.02
C GLU A 25 16.30 -2.81 -7.89
N SER A 26 16.92 -1.67 -8.21
CA SER A 26 17.57 -0.79 -7.25
C SER A 26 16.57 -0.28 -6.21
N TRP A 27 15.41 0.23 -6.64
CA TRP A 27 14.35 0.65 -5.73
C TRP A 27 13.82 -0.48 -4.83
N ARG A 28 13.63 -1.68 -5.39
CA ARG A 28 13.10 -2.85 -4.68
C ARG A 28 14.07 -3.40 -3.62
N ASP A 29 15.36 -3.43 -3.95
CA ASP A 29 16.37 -4.13 -3.15
C ASP A 29 17.22 -3.21 -2.27
N SER A 30 17.06 -1.88 -2.40
CA SER A 30 17.72 -0.91 -1.52
C SER A 30 17.34 -1.14 -0.05
N ARG A 31 18.33 -1.56 0.75
CA ARG A 31 18.18 -1.81 2.20
C ARG A 31 18.93 -0.81 3.05
N ASP A 32 19.87 -0.08 2.46
CA ASP A 32 20.80 0.83 3.13
C ASP A 32 20.45 2.31 2.92
N GLY A 33 19.33 2.59 2.24
CA GLY A 33 18.87 3.95 1.97
C GLY A 33 19.69 4.68 0.90
N THR A 34 20.56 3.98 0.17
CA THR A 34 21.36 4.59 -0.91
C THR A 34 20.55 4.92 -2.15
N ALA A 35 19.50 4.14 -2.43
CA ALA A 35 18.54 4.43 -3.49
C ALA A 35 17.34 5.22 -2.97
N ASN A 36 16.75 6.05 -3.85
CA ASN A 36 15.51 6.75 -3.56
C ASN A 36 14.39 5.75 -3.21
N PRO A 37 13.72 5.88 -2.05
CA PRO A 37 12.64 4.96 -1.65
C PRO A 37 11.36 5.11 -2.49
N THR A 38 11.33 6.05 -3.43
CA THR A 38 10.20 6.32 -4.32
C THR A 38 10.54 5.96 -5.76
N LEU A 39 9.73 5.09 -6.36
CA LEU A 39 9.74 4.81 -7.79
C LEU A 39 8.55 5.49 -8.46
N LEU A 40 8.81 6.38 -9.42
CA LEU A 40 7.77 7.12 -10.13
C LEU A 40 7.54 6.53 -11.52
N CYS A 41 6.29 6.17 -11.81
CA CYS A 41 5.87 5.76 -13.15
C CYS A 41 5.18 6.94 -13.85
N HIS A 42 5.92 7.65 -14.70
CA HIS A 42 5.40 8.77 -15.48
C HIS A 42 4.91 8.33 -16.86
N GLY A 43 3.93 9.06 -17.39
CA GLY A 43 3.43 8.85 -18.75
C GLY A 43 2.06 9.48 -18.97
N SER A 44 1.64 9.56 -20.23
CA SER A 44 0.36 10.15 -20.63
C SER A 44 -0.85 9.39 -20.06
N GLN A 45 -2.02 10.01 -20.08
CA GLN A 45 -3.26 9.32 -19.71
C GLN A 45 -3.48 8.11 -20.63
N GLY A 46 -3.96 6.99 -20.08
CA GLY A 46 -4.29 5.79 -20.87
C GLY A 46 -3.14 4.84 -21.18
N VAL A 47 -1.87 5.18 -20.90
CA VAL A 47 -0.70 4.32 -21.22
C VAL A 47 -0.54 3.07 -20.34
N GLY A 48 -1.52 2.75 -19.50
CA GLY A 48 -1.51 1.52 -18.70
C GLY A 48 -0.76 1.60 -17.36
N LYS A 49 -0.43 2.80 -16.86
CA LYS A 49 0.25 2.98 -15.55
C LYS A 49 -0.41 2.18 -14.41
N THR A 50 -1.73 2.19 -14.33
CA THR A 50 -2.50 1.46 -13.32
C THR A 50 -2.30 -0.06 -13.40
N TYR A 51 -2.15 -0.62 -14.61
CA TYR A 51 -1.86 -2.03 -14.81
C TYR A 51 -0.41 -2.37 -14.46
N ILE A 52 0.53 -1.46 -14.76
CA ILE A 52 1.93 -1.59 -14.32
C ILE A 52 2.01 -1.58 -12.79
N SER A 53 1.31 -0.66 -12.12
CA SER A 53 1.25 -0.62 -10.66
C SER A 53 0.66 -1.90 -10.06
N SER A 54 -0.38 -2.48 -10.67
CA SER A 54 -0.91 -3.77 -10.20
C SER A 54 0.11 -4.90 -10.38
N LEU A 55 0.91 -4.89 -11.46
CA LEU A 55 1.97 -5.89 -11.70
C LEU A 55 3.06 -5.80 -10.62
N VAL A 56 3.47 -4.57 -10.29
CA VAL A 56 4.43 -4.32 -9.22
C VAL A 56 3.90 -4.83 -7.88
N ILE A 57 2.65 -4.49 -7.53
CA ILE A 57 2.03 -4.96 -6.27
C ILE A 57 1.99 -6.49 -6.22
N ASP A 58 1.57 -7.17 -7.29
CA ASP A 58 1.52 -8.64 -7.34
C ASP A 58 2.91 -9.26 -7.18
N THR A 59 3.92 -8.67 -7.82
CA THR A 59 5.32 -9.10 -7.76
C THR A 59 5.88 -8.97 -6.34
N LEU A 60 5.66 -7.82 -5.70
CA LEU A 60 6.08 -7.59 -4.31
C LEU A 60 5.35 -8.54 -3.35
N CYS A 61 4.03 -8.71 -3.53
CA CYS A 61 3.24 -9.64 -2.73
C CYS A 61 3.79 -11.06 -2.82
N LYS A 62 4.14 -11.54 -4.02
CA LYS A 62 4.77 -12.86 -4.21
C LYS A 62 6.13 -12.95 -3.50
N ARG A 63 6.95 -11.90 -3.59
CA ARG A 63 8.30 -11.85 -3.00
C ARG A 63 8.29 -11.92 -1.48
N VAL A 64 7.36 -11.21 -0.82
CA VAL A 64 7.29 -11.18 0.65
C VAL A 64 6.53 -12.36 1.28
N ARG A 65 5.99 -13.29 0.46
CA ARG A 65 5.31 -14.48 1.00
C ARG A 65 6.26 -15.28 1.88
N GLY A 66 5.82 -15.56 3.11
CA GLY A 66 6.61 -16.29 4.10
C GLY A 66 7.66 -15.43 4.82
N GLN A 67 7.75 -14.14 4.52
CA GLN A 67 8.61 -13.19 5.23
C GLN A 67 7.80 -12.40 6.26
N ASN A 68 8.48 -11.79 7.24
CA ASN A 68 7.86 -10.87 8.19
C ASN A 68 7.68 -9.47 7.56
N ALA A 69 6.97 -9.39 6.43
CA ALA A 69 6.74 -8.17 5.69
C ALA A 69 5.36 -8.16 5.04
N ALA A 70 4.77 -6.97 4.88
CA ALA A 70 3.46 -6.79 4.25
C ALA A 70 3.53 -5.72 3.16
N VAL A 71 2.90 -6.00 2.01
CA VAL A 71 2.72 -5.03 0.93
C VAL A 71 1.34 -4.40 1.06
N LEU A 72 1.30 -3.09 1.27
CA LEU A 72 0.05 -2.35 1.34
C LEU A 72 -0.12 -1.50 0.08
N SER A 73 -1.36 -1.33 -0.37
CA SER A 73 -1.65 -0.60 -1.61
C SER A 73 -2.91 0.24 -1.48
N LEU A 74 -2.91 1.42 -2.09
CA LEU A 74 -4.08 2.27 -2.26
C LEU A 74 -4.27 2.57 -3.74
N TYR A 75 -5.53 2.75 -4.14
CA TYR A 75 -5.91 3.25 -5.45
C TYR A 75 -6.67 4.55 -5.21
N CYS A 76 -6.07 5.67 -5.57
CA CYS A 76 -6.71 6.97 -5.50
C CYS A 76 -7.45 7.24 -6.80
N ASP A 77 -8.63 7.83 -6.68
CA ASP A 77 -9.55 8.15 -7.77
C ASP A 77 -9.92 9.61 -7.62
N TYR A 78 -9.58 10.39 -8.63
CA TYR A 78 -9.83 11.82 -8.63
C TYR A 78 -11.33 12.15 -8.47
N GLN A 79 -12.23 11.25 -8.87
CA GLN A 79 -13.67 11.46 -8.72
C GLN A 79 -14.16 11.27 -7.28
N GLU A 80 -13.40 10.58 -6.42
CA GLU A 80 -13.77 10.21 -5.05
C GLU A 80 -13.06 11.07 -3.98
N GLN A 81 -12.57 12.25 -4.35
CA GLN A 81 -11.77 13.12 -3.45
C GLN A 81 -12.40 13.39 -2.08
N LYS A 82 -13.74 13.46 -2.01
CA LYS A 82 -14.46 13.70 -0.76
C LYS A 82 -14.22 12.58 0.26
N ASP A 83 -14.12 11.34 -0.20
CA ASP A 83 -13.93 10.17 0.66
C ASP A 83 -12.44 9.82 0.83
N GLN A 84 -11.57 10.28 -0.08
CA GLN A 84 -10.13 10.03 -0.05
C GLN A 84 -9.36 11.01 0.85
N THR A 85 -9.88 11.21 2.07
CA THR A 85 -9.18 11.96 3.12
C THR A 85 -7.95 11.18 3.62
N ALA A 86 -6.95 11.88 4.15
CA ALA A 86 -5.76 11.23 4.73
C ALA A 86 -6.13 10.21 5.81
N VAL A 87 -7.12 10.51 6.66
CA VAL A 87 -7.63 9.59 7.70
C VAL A 87 -8.19 8.31 7.08
N ASN A 88 -9.01 8.42 6.03
CA ASN A 88 -9.60 7.25 5.37
C ASN A 88 -8.57 6.42 4.60
N LEU A 89 -7.61 7.08 3.94
CA LEU A 89 -6.54 6.41 3.21
C LEU A 89 -5.62 5.63 4.15
N ILE A 90 -5.14 6.27 5.21
CA ILE A 90 -4.27 5.62 6.21
C ILE A 90 -5.05 4.57 7.01
N GLY A 91 -6.30 4.84 7.39
CA GLY A 91 -7.19 3.86 8.01
C GLY A 91 -7.41 2.63 7.11
N GLY A 92 -7.52 2.82 5.79
CA GLY A 92 -7.58 1.76 4.80
C GLY A 92 -6.33 0.89 4.75
N LEU A 93 -5.14 1.47 4.95
CA LEU A 93 -3.88 0.73 5.08
C LEU A 93 -3.84 -0.08 6.38
N LEU A 94 -4.21 0.52 7.52
CA LEU A 94 -4.30 -0.18 8.81
C LEU A 94 -5.27 -1.36 8.75
N ARG A 95 -6.43 -1.17 8.08
CA ARG A 95 -7.39 -2.24 7.83
C ARG A 95 -6.78 -3.38 7.03
N GLN A 96 -5.94 -3.10 6.03
CA GLN A 96 -5.25 -4.14 5.27
C GLN A 96 -4.30 -4.97 6.14
N ILE A 97 -3.61 -4.35 7.09
CA ILE A 97 -2.78 -5.07 8.08
C ILE A 97 -3.67 -5.94 8.96
N ALA A 98 -4.71 -5.36 9.56
CA ALA A 98 -5.58 -6.05 10.51
C ALA A 98 -6.30 -7.27 9.88
N VAL A 99 -6.73 -7.18 8.63
CA VAL A 99 -7.43 -8.26 7.92
C VAL A 99 -6.48 -9.39 7.48
N ARG A 100 -5.21 -9.09 7.23
CA ARG A 100 -4.22 -10.08 6.75
C ARG A 100 -3.48 -10.78 7.89
N ALA A 101 -3.45 -10.17 9.07
CA ALA A 101 -2.81 -10.76 10.25
C ALA A 101 -3.68 -11.89 10.82
N THR A 102 -3.06 -12.99 11.24
CA THR A 102 -3.74 -14.07 11.97
C THR A 102 -4.31 -13.60 13.31
N LYS A 103 -3.68 -12.58 13.90
CA LYS A 103 -4.13 -11.85 15.07
C LYS A 103 -3.88 -10.37 14.84
N ILE A 104 -4.88 -9.52 15.09
CA ILE A 104 -4.74 -8.06 15.02
C ILE A 104 -3.60 -7.65 15.97
N PRO A 105 -2.57 -6.93 15.46
CA PRO A 105 -1.47 -6.41 16.26
C PRO A 105 -1.97 -5.67 17.50
N GLY A 106 -1.28 -5.87 18.63
CA GLY A 106 -1.69 -5.32 19.92
C GLY A 106 -1.76 -3.80 19.89
N GLU A 107 -0.83 -3.19 19.18
CA GLU A 107 -0.67 -1.75 18.99
C GLU A 107 -1.89 -1.14 18.28
N ILE A 108 -2.30 -1.75 17.16
CA ILE A 108 -3.50 -1.32 16.42
C ILE A 108 -4.72 -1.47 17.33
N ARG A 109 -4.86 -2.60 18.02
CA ARG A 109 -6.00 -2.85 18.90
C ARG A 109 -6.09 -1.85 20.05
N SER A 110 -4.97 -1.55 20.71
CA SER A 110 -4.92 -0.60 21.81
C SER A 110 -5.27 0.81 21.33
N ALA A 111 -4.68 1.25 20.21
CA ALA A 111 -4.95 2.56 19.62
C ALA A 111 -6.45 2.73 19.31
N PHE A 112 -7.10 1.72 18.72
CA PHE A 112 -8.55 1.76 18.47
C PHE A 112 -9.36 1.83 19.79
N LYS A 113 -9.04 1.01 20.79
CA LYS A 113 -9.74 1.03 22.09
C LYS A 113 -9.58 2.35 22.84
N GLU A 114 -8.44 3.02 22.70
CA GLU A 114 -8.21 4.34 23.29
C GLU A 114 -9.05 5.39 22.59
N SER A 115 -9.19 5.33 21.26
CA SER A 115 -10.07 6.24 20.52
C SER A 115 -11.55 6.09 20.91
N GLU A 116 -12.01 4.91 21.32
CA GLU A 116 -13.40 4.69 21.78
C GLU A 116 -13.69 5.32 23.16
N LYS A 117 -12.66 5.63 23.96
CA LYS A 117 -12.81 6.28 25.27
C LYS A 117 -12.91 7.80 25.16
N ASP A 118 -12.25 8.36 24.14
CA ASP A 118 -12.47 9.73 23.72
C ASP A 118 -13.82 9.80 23.00
N CYS A 119 -14.61 10.87 23.17
CA CYS A 119 -15.93 11.00 22.53
C CYS A 119 -15.93 10.96 20.98
N GLY A 120 -14.78 10.73 20.34
CA GLY A 120 -14.63 10.59 18.91
C GLY A 120 -14.28 9.14 18.54
N ASN A 121 -15.21 8.44 17.90
CA ASN A 121 -15.06 7.06 17.39
C ASN A 121 -14.00 6.90 16.26
N SER A 122 -12.95 7.71 16.23
CA SER A 122 -11.91 7.70 15.20
C SER A 122 -10.55 8.07 15.77
N LEU A 123 -9.55 7.27 15.40
CA LEU A 123 -8.13 7.62 15.55
C LEU A 123 -7.81 8.92 14.79
N ARG A 124 -6.91 9.73 15.35
CA ARG A 124 -6.39 10.92 14.67
C ARG A 124 -5.26 10.49 13.73
N LEU A 125 -5.03 11.28 12.68
CA LEU A 125 -4.02 10.98 11.67
C LEU A 125 -2.60 10.78 12.25
N PRO A 126 -2.10 11.61 13.19
CA PRO A 126 -0.78 11.40 13.79
C PRO A 126 -0.66 10.05 14.51
N ASP A 127 -1.70 9.65 15.22
CA ASP A 127 -1.74 8.39 15.96
C ASP A 127 -1.73 7.20 15.01
N MET A 128 -2.48 7.29 13.90
CA MET A 128 -2.45 6.27 12.84
C MET A 128 -1.06 6.13 12.21
N LEU A 129 -0.38 7.25 11.94
CA LEU A 129 0.96 7.23 11.33
C LEU A 129 2.01 6.64 12.28
N ALA A 130 1.91 6.90 13.58
CA ALA A 130 2.81 6.35 14.59
C ALA A 130 2.77 4.80 14.64
N LEU A 131 1.69 4.17 14.17
CA LEU A 131 1.57 2.71 14.06
C LEU A 131 2.42 2.12 12.94
N PHE A 132 2.83 2.91 11.94
CA PHE A 132 3.69 2.47 10.84
C PHE A 132 5.18 2.72 11.10
N VAL A 133 5.51 3.66 11.98
CA VAL A 133 6.90 4.17 12.18
C VAL A 133 7.68 3.37 13.23
N LYS A 134 7.05 2.42 13.93
CA LYS A 134 7.71 1.57 14.93
C LYS A 134 8.16 0.24 14.33
N THR A 135 9.33 0.25 13.69
CA THR A 135 10.16 -0.95 13.42
C THR A 135 11.62 -0.60 13.59
#